data_AF-A0A8T9FZS8-F1
#
_entry.id   AF-A0A8T9FZS8-F1
#
_cell.length_a   1.000
_cell.length_b   1.000
_cell.length_c   1.000
_cell.angle_alpha   90.00
_cell.angle_beta   90.00
_cell.angle_gamma   90.00
#
_symmetry.space_group_name_H-M   'P 1'
#
loop_
_entity.id
_entity.type
_entity.pdbx_description
1 polymer ?
#
loop_
_entity_poly.entity_id
_entity_poly.type
_entity_poly.pdbx_seq_one_letter_code
_entity_poly.pdbx_strand_id
1 'polypeptide(L)'
;MRCLTLARRLRLRGATVVFLMRPLSGNLMARVREDGFSVVEIGQLQGSANLTEKDDAELCIDAIQRGSALKERPGASNTWVIVDHYSLGQAWEQRIRSVAPRILAIDDLANRVHDADVLLDQNLVANYQDRYKGLVPADCVTLLGPAYALIADRYSSLRKEVTRVGKTIRSILVYFGGADKEMTLMTAEALSRLSSDFAARVILDQANLQFDQVEVVCAADRRLVLSGQLPDLAQAMADADLFVGASGTTSWERLALGLPAAVVTLADNQELLSRELERRGFITWLGRSETITLDSLVRGLRQSLAAPLDPAASGRMMSLVDALGAERVADILMHVGGEGLELRLARSSDSDVILGWANDPVTRRNAFNPRPISVREHQAWYQRRLSSPDVVFLLAETRSCIPVGQVRFERQPDQSWEVSYLVAPLFRGRQIARPMLDMAIRWLRSDPARELISGYVKPINRASIKVFEGLGFQPSAQQDHSEAIRYELPLRGGS
;
A
#
# COMPACT_ATOMS: atom_id res chain seq x y z
N MET A 1 12.40 -5.38 7.61
CA MET A 1 12.75 -4.60 6.39
C MET A 1 11.60 -3.72 5.88
N ARG A 2 10.39 -4.22 5.62
CA ARG A 2 9.27 -3.39 5.12
C ARG A 2 8.91 -2.18 6.00
N CYS A 3 8.94 -2.34 7.33
CA CYS A 3 8.77 -1.20 8.25
C CYS A 3 9.84 -0.12 8.08
N LEU A 4 11.08 -0.50 7.75
CA LEU A 4 12.17 0.43 7.52
C LEU A 4 11.96 1.23 6.22
N THR A 5 11.43 0.59 5.18
CA THR A 5 11.00 1.27 3.95
C THR A 5 9.94 2.34 4.26
N LEU A 6 8.89 1.98 5.00
CA LEU A 6 7.85 2.92 5.38
C LEU A 6 8.39 4.03 6.31
N ALA A 7 9.25 3.69 7.27
CA ALA A 7 9.87 4.65 8.19
C ALA A 7 10.71 5.70 7.45
N ARG A 8 11.53 5.29 6.46
CA ARG A 8 12.27 6.22 5.59
C ARG A 8 11.31 7.17 4.88
N ARG A 9 10.22 6.63 4.34
CA ARG A 9 9.23 7.43 3.63
C ARG A 9 8.51 8.44 4.54
N LEU A 10 8.13 8.03 5.74
CA LEU A 10 7.51 8.91 6.74
C LEU A 10 8.48 10.01 7.21
N ARG A 11 9.75 9.67 7.46
CA ARG A 11 10.79 10.63 7.84
C ARG A 11 11.03 11.69 6.76
N LEU A 12 11.04 11.31 5.48
CA LEU A 12 11.12 12.24 4.35
C LEU A 12 9.96 13.25 4.33
N ARG A 13 8.80 12.88 4.87
CA ARG A 13 7.62 13.73 5.02
C ARG A 13 7.54 14.45 6.37
N GLY A 14 8.64 14.49 7.12
CA GLY A 14 8.76 15.22 8.38
C GLY A 14 8.25 14.48 9.61
N ALA A 15 7.88 13.20 9.50
CA ALA A 15 7.51 12.42 10.69
C ALA A 15 8.74 12.10 11.56
N THR A 16 8.58 12.18 12.87
CA THR A 16 9.52 11.55 13.81
C THR A 16 9.15 10.09 13.95
N VAL A 17 10.08 9.19 13.62
CA VAL A 17 9.86 7.73 13.68
C VAL A 17 10.78 7.11 14.72
N VAL A 18 10.20 6.30 15.61
CA VAL A 18 10.89 5.54 16.64
C VAL A 18 10.50 4.07 16.49
N PHE A 19 11.47 3.17 16.55
CA PHE A 19 11.25 1.74 16.54
C PHE A 19 11.17 1.19 17.96
N LEU A 20 10.12 0.43 18.25
CA LEU A 20 9.98 -0.35 19.48
C LEU A 20 10.37 -1.79 19.14
N MET A 21 11.44 -2.30 19.75
CA MET A 21 12.01 -3.60 19.39
C MET A 21 12.43 -4.39 20.62
N ARG A 22 12.26 -5.71 20.57
CA ARG A 22 12.74 -6.62 21.62
C ARG A 22 14.16 -7.12 21.26
N PRO A 23 15.13 -7.14 22.20
CA PRO A 23 16.51 -7.55 21.92
C PRO A 23 16.63 -9.08 21.83
N LEU A 24 16.13 -9.66 20.74
CA LEU A 24 16.23 -11.09 20.42
C LEU A 24 17.46 -11.37 19.55
N SER A 25 17.96 -12.61 19.54
CA SER A 25 19.04 -13.00 18.62
C SER A 25 18.62 -12.81 17.16
N GLY A 26 19.52 -12.29 16.31
CA GLY A 26 19.23 -12.00 14.89
C GLY A 26 18.34 -10.78 14.64
N ASN A 27 18.09 -9.93 15.64
CA ASN A 27 17.32 -8.70 15.46
C ASN A 27 17.99 -7.70 14.51
N LEU A 28 17.21 -6.74 14.00
CA LEU A 28 17.67 -5.71 13.07
C LEU A 28 17.95 -4.35 13.74
N MET A 29 18.12 -4.28 15.07
CA MET A 29 18.30 -2.99 15.77
C MET A 29 19.54 -2.23 15.30
N ALA A 30 20.67 -2.93 15.09
CA ALA A 30 21.88 -2.30 14.57
C ALA A 30 21.61 -1.62 13.22
N ARG A 31 20.95 -2.32 12.31
CA ARG A 31 20.57 -1.78 11.00
C ARG A 31 19.62 -0.59 11.11
N VAL A 32 18.64 -0.64 12.01
CA VAL A 32 17.70 0.48 12.24
C VAL A 32 18.45 1.73 12.73
N ARG A 33 19.45 1.55 13.61
CA ARG A 33 20.31 2.64 14.10
C ARG A 33 21.25 3.18 13.02
N GLU A 34 21.85 2.32 12.20
CA GLU A 34 22.67 2.71 11.03
C GLU A 34 21.88 3.57 10.02
N ASP A 35 20.60 3.24 9.85
CA ASP A 35 19.66 4.01 9.04
C ASP A 35 19.23 5.36 9.67
N GLY A 36 19.72 5.67 10.86
CA GLY A 36 19.51 6.92 11.59
C GLY A 36 18.17 6.99 12.33
N PHE A 37 17.56 5.85 12.69
CA PHE A 37 16.35 5.83 13.49
C PHE A 37 16.65 5.49 14.96
N SER A 38 15.88 6.12 15.86
CA SER A 38 15.91 5.78 17.28
C SER A 38 15.26 4.42 17.52
N VAL A 39 15.90 3.62 18.36
CA VAL A 39 15.37 2.33 18.84
C VAL A 39 15.14 2.44 20.34
N VAL A 40 13.92 2.15 20.76
CA VAL A 40 13.55 1.96 22.16
C VAL A 40 13.36 0.46 22.39
N GLU A 41 14.10 -0.08 23.34
CA GLU A 41 14.08 -1.51 23.63
C GLU A 41 12.89 -1.85 24.54
N ILE A 42 12.15 -2.88 24.14
CA ILE A 42 11.03 -3.42 24.91
C ILE A 42 11.60 -4.38 25.95
N GLY A 43 11.21 -4.20 27.22
CA GLY A 43 11.66 -5.03 28.32
C GLY A 43 11.32 -6.53 28.15
N GLN A 44 12.04 -7.39 28.87
CA GLN A 44 11.72 -8.81 28.98
C GLN A 44 11.03 -9.07 30.33
N LEU A 45 9.94 -9.83 30.34
CA LEU A 45 9.42 -10.42 31.59
C LEU A 45 10.29 -11.62 31.93
N GLN A 46 11.01 -11.56 33.04
CA GLN A 46 11.78 -12.70 33.52
C GLN A 46 10.84 -13.88 33.86
N GLY A 47 11.12 -15.05 33.30
CA GLY A 47 10.46 -16.31 33.67
C GLY A 47 9.14 -16.64 32.98
N SER A 48 8.62 -15.80 32.07
CA SER A 48 7.44 -16.17 31.27
C SER A 48 7.86 -16.72 29.90
N ALA A 49 7.60 -18.00 29.66
CA ALA A 49 7.82 -18.63 28.35
C ALA A 49 6.80 -18.17 27.29
N ASN A 50 5.65 -17.62 27.69
CA ASN A 50 4.56 -17.18 26.81
C ASN A 50 3.98 -15.85 27.29
N LEU A 51 4.39 -14.75 26.66
CA LEU A 51 3.76 -13.45 26.86
C LEU A 51 2.37 -13.44 26.24
N THR A 52 1.36 -12.98 26.99
CA THR A 52 0.07 -12.66 26.39
C THR A 52 0.17 -11.36 25.59
N GLU A 53 -0.77 -11.14 24.67
CA GLU A 53 -0.90 -9.85 23.96
C GLU A 53 -1.01 -8.67 24.92
N LYS A 54 -1.70 -8.85 26.05
CA LYS A 54 -1.86 -7.79 27.07
C LYS A 54 -0.53 -7.48 27.75
N ASP A 55 0.22 -8.51 28.15
CA ASP A 55 1.53 -8.32 28.78
C ASP A 55 2.51 -7.60 27.84
N ASP A 56 2.52 -7.98 26.55
CA ASP A 56 3.35 -7.32 25.56
C ASP A 56 2.96 -5.85 25.36
N ALA A 57 1.66 -5.56 25.33
CA ALA A 57 1.18 -4.18 25.22
C ALA A 57 1.62 -3.32 26.42
N GLU A 58 1.55 -3.83 27.65
CA GLU A 58 2.05 -3.09 28.82
C GLU A 58 3.55 -2.81 28.72
N LEU A 59 4.34 -3.79 28.29
CA LEU A 59 5.79 -3.60 28.09
C LEU A 59 6.07 -2.54 27.01
N CYS A 60 5.27 -2.51 25.95
CA CYS A 60 5.36 -1.48 24.91
C CYS A 60 4.98 -0.09 25.45
N ILE A 61 3.90 0.02 26.22
CA ILE A 61 3.47 1.27 26.87
C ILE A 61 4.56 1.80 27.80
N ASP A 62 5.10 0.94 28.65
CA ASP A 62 6.21 1.24 29.54
C ASP A 62 7.44 1.75 28.78
N ALA A 63 7.81 1.08 27.69
CA ALA A 63 8.94 1.45 26.85
C ALA A 63 8.71 2.83 26.20
N ILE A 64 7.52 3.09 25.68
CA ILE A 64 7.11 4.39 25.11
C ILE A 64 7.21 5.50 26.16
N GLN A 65 6.74 5.27 27.38
CA GLN A 65 6.75 6.27 28.46
C GLN A 65 8.17 6.58 28.97
N ARG A 66 9.06 5.59 28.99
CA ARG A 66 10.48 5.77 29.37
C ARG A 66 11.32 6.39 28.25
N GLY A 67 10.90 6.22 26.99
CA GLY A 67 11.65 6.64 25.82
C GLY A 67 11.68 8.17 25.65
N SER A 68 12.82 8.80 25.97
CA SER A 68 13.05 10.23 25.76
C SER A 68 13.10 10.67 24.28
N ALA A 69 13.10 9.71 23.34
CA ALA A 69 13.12 9.94 21.90
C ALA A 69 11.81 10.57 21.38
N LEU A 70 10.71 10.42 22.11
CA LEU A 70 9.44 11.10 21.83
C LEU A 70 9.47 12.48 22.51
N LYS A 71 10.02 13.48 21.81
CA LYS A 71 10.07 14.87 22.30
C LYS A 71 8.67 15.48 22.53
N GLU A 72 7.65 14.93 21.86
CA GLU A 72 6.24 15.28 22.05
C GLU A 72 5.57 14.26 22.99
N ARG A 73 4.66 14.74 23.85
CA ARG A 73 3.97 13.87 24.82
C ARG A 73 3.21 12.76 24.08
N PRO A 74 3.39 11.48 24.45
CA PRO A 74 2.53 10.38 24.00
C PRO A 74 1.06 10.75 24.18
N GLY A 75 0.21 10.45 23.18
CA GLY A 75 -1.21 10.81 23.20
C GLY A 75 -1.59 12.11 22.47
N ALA A 76 -0.65 12.78 21.77
CA ALA A 76 -1.03 13.80 20.80
C ALA A 76 -1.94 13.18 19.72
N SER A 77 -2.95 13.93 19.25
CA SER A 77 -3.98 13.43 18.31
C SER A 77 -3.42 12.87 16.99
N ASN A 78 -2.16 13.16 16.68
CA ASN A 78 -1.47 12.74 15.46
C ASN A 78 -0.44 11.62 15.69
N THR A 79 -0.46 10.96 16.86
CA THR A 79 0.44 9.83 17.16
C THR A 79 -0.11 8.54 16.56
N TRP A 80 0.69 7.86 15.75
CA TRP A 80 0.39 6.55 15.18
C TRP A 80 1.28 5.46 15.77
N VAL A 81 0.74 4.27 15.95
CA VAL A 81 1.51 3.03 16.11
C VAL A 81 1.35 2.19 14.86
N ILE A 82 2.48 1.68 14.36
CA ILE A 82 2.52 0.73 13.25
C ILE A 82 2.99 -0.60 13.81
N VAL A 83 2.12 -1.62 13.75
CA VAL A 83 2.42 -2.96 14.26
C VAL A 83 2.59 -3.94 13.11
N ASP A 84 3.69 -4.69 13.12
CA ASP A 84 4.04 -5.72 12.13
C ASP A 84 4.54 -6.95 12.90
N HIS A 85 3.60 -7.73 13.44
CA HIS A 85 3.93 -8.87 14.30
C HIS A 85 2.87 -9.98 14.23
N TYR A 86 3.30 -11.21 13.91
CA TYR A 86 2.39 -12.36 13.69
C TYR A 86 1.61 -12.84 14.91
N SER A 87 1.94 -12.36 16.11
CA SER A 87 1.30 -12.78 17.36
C SER A 87 0.43 -11.70 18.02
N LEU A 88 0.35 -10.49 17.45
CA LEU A 88 -0.39 -9.37 18.03
C LEU A 88 -1.65 -9.08 17.21
N GLY A 89 -2.78 -8.91 17.87
CA GLY A 89 -4.06 -8.57 17.25
C GLY A 89 -4.90 -7.68 18.18
N GLN A 90 -6.22 -7.87 18.14
CA GLN A 90 -7.19 -6.99 18.81
C GLN A 90 -6.88 -6.70 20.28
N ALA A 91 -6.42 -7.70 21.07
CA ALA A 91 -6.22 -7.50 22.50
C ALA A 91 -5.03 -6.58 22.78
N TRP A 92 -3.95 -6.70 22.00
CA TRP A 92 -2.80 -5.78 22.06
C TRP A 92 -3.19 -4.38 21.58
N GLU A 93 -3.90 -4.30 20.45
CA GLU A 93 -4.28 -3.06 19.78
C GLU A 93 -5.20 -2.20 20.67
N GLN A 94 -6.21 -2.81 21.31
CA GLN A 94 -7.06 -2.09 22.26
C GLN A 94 -6.29 -1.46 23.42
N ARG A 95 -5.19 -2.09 23.86
CA ARG A 95 -4.41 -1.64 25.00
C ARG A 95 -3.44 -0.51 24.63
N ILE A 96 -2.76 -0.63 23.49
CA ILE A 96 -1.80 0.38 23.02
C ILE A 96 -2.47 1.73 22.68
N ARG A 97 -3.79 1.73 22.42
CA ARG A 97 -4.58 2.96 22.20
C ARG A 97 -4.46 4.00 23.31
N SER A 98 -4.11 3.58 24.52
CA SER A 98 -3.85 4.47 25.67
C SER A 98 -2.69 5.46 25.45
N VAL A 99 -1.72 5.12 24.58
CA VAL A 99 -0.56 5.97 24.25
C VAL A 99 -0.51 6.41 22.79
N ALA A 100 -1.24 5.72 21.91
CA ALA A 100 -1.33 6.05 20.49
C ALA A 100 -2.77 5.88 19.97
N PRO A 101 -3.51 6.99 19.72
CA PRO A 101 -4.93 6.90 19.36
C PRO A 101 -5.17 6.26 17.99
N ARG A 102 -4.16 6.19 17.11
CA ARG A 102 -4.27 5.66 15.76
C ARG A 102 -3.34 4.47 15.53
N ILE A 103 -3.86 3.42 14.90
CA ILE A 103 -3.15 2.17 14.66
C ILE A 103 -3.17 1.79 13.17
N LEU A 104 -2.00 1.50 12.62
CA LEU A 104 -1.83 0.76 11.38
C LEU A 104 -1.34 -0.65 11.72
N ALA A 105 -2.15 -1.67 11.40
CA ALA A 105 -1.76 -3.06 11.50
C ALA A 105 -1.27 -3.59 10.15
N ILE A 106 -0.11 -4.24 10.12
CA ILE A 106 0.38 -4.98 8.95
C ILE A 106 0.17 -6.46 9.22
N ASP A 107 -0.68 -7.11 8.43
CA ASP A 107 -0.99 -8.54 8.58
C ASP A 107 -0.97 -9.27 7.22
N ASP A 108 -0.39 -10.45 7.20
CA ASP A 108 -0.26 -11.28 6.00
C ASP A 108 -1.21 -12.49 5.99
N LEU A 109 -1.82 -12.80 7.14
CA LEU A 109 -2.43 -14.10 7.40
C LEU A 109 -3.97 -14.07 7.28
N ALA A 110 -4.61 -12.95 7.63
CA ALA A 110 -6.06 -12.81 7.71
C ALA A 110 -6.70 -13.90 8.58
N ASN A 111 -6.07 -14.22 9.72
CA ASN A 111 -6.48 -15.31 10.63
C ASN A 111 -6.81 -14.83 12.05
N ARG A 112 -6.87 -13.51 12.27
CA ARG A 112 -7.15 -12.90 13.56
C ARG A 112 -7.99 -11.64 13.40
N VAL A 113 -8.66 -11.25 14.47
CA VAL A 113 -9.40 -9.98 14.54
C VAL A 113 -8.45 -8.86 14.93
N HIS A 114 -8.64 -7.70 14.33
CA HIS A 114 -7.91 -6.48 14.64
C HIS A 114 -8.86 -5.39 15.19
N ASP A 115 -8.32 -4.50 15.99
CA ASP A 115 -8.84 -3.17 16.34
C ASP A 115 -7.87 -2.11 15.82
N ALA A 116 -7.87 -1.89 14.51
CA ALA A 116 -6.98 -0.95 13.83
C ALA A 116 -7.75 0.11 13.03
N ASP A 117 -7.19 1.31 12.90
CA ASP A 117 -7.73 2.36 12.03
C ASP A 117 -7.43 2.10 10.56
N VAL A 118 -6.27 1.50 10.30
CA VAL A 118 -5.83 1.09 8.97
C VAL A 118 -5.24 -0.32 9.08
N LEU A 119 -5.57 -1.17 8.12
CA LEU A 119 -4.98 -2.50 7.99
C LEU A 119 -4.32 -2.63 6.61
N LEU A 120 -3.06 -3.06 6.59
CA LEU A 120 -2.27 -3.28 5.39
C LEU A 120 -1.97 -4.77 5.21
N ASP A 121 -2.42 -5.32 4.08
CA ASP A 121 -2.01 -6.64 3.60
C ASP A 121 -1.59 -6.53 2.14
N GLN A 122 -0.29 -6.55 1.89
CA GLN A 122 0.26 -6.41 0.54
C GLN A 122 0.16 -7.68 -0.30
N ASN A 123 -0.34 -8.79 0.25
CA ASN A 123 -0.28 -10.08 -0.42
C ASN A 123 -1.34 -10.25 -1.51
N LEU A 124 -0.98 -11.09 -2.49
CA LEU A 124 -1.85 -11.47 -3.58
C LEU A 124 -2.27 -12.93 -3.42
N VAL A 125 -3.53 -13.14 -3.07
CA VAL A 125 -4.19 -14.45 -3.06
C VAL A 125 -5.55 -14.33 -3.76
N ALA A 126 -6.21 -15.44 -4.03
CA ALA A 126 -7.57 -15.41 -4.56
C ALA A 126 -8.50 -14.60 -3.63
N ASN A 127 -9.31 -13.70 -4.21
CA ASN A 127 -10.26 -12.84 -3.49
C ASN A 127 -9.63 -12.03 -2.35
N TYR A 128 -8.38 -11.59 -2.51
CA TYR A 128 -7.65 -10.86 -1.46
C TYR A 128 -8.39 -9.60 -0.95
N GLN A 129 -9.28 -9.01 -1.77
CA GLN A 129 -10.10 -7.85 -1.42
C GLN A 129 -11.08 -8.12 -0.25
N ASP A 130 -11.43 -9.38 -0.02
CA ASP A 130 -12.45 -9.79 0.94
C ASP A 130 -11.85 -10.44 2.21
N ARG A 131 -10.54 -10.63 2.27
CA ARG A 131 -9.85 -11.41 3.32
C ARG A 131 -10.15 -10.96 4.74
N TYR A 132 -10.40 -9.67 4.93
CA TYR A 132 -10.60 -9.07 6.24
C TYR A 132 -12.06 -8.73 6.53
N LYS A 133 -13.02 -9.17 5.69
CA LYS A 133 -14.45 -9.02 5.99
C LYS A 133 -14.77 -9.71 7.32
N GLY A 134 -15.22 -8.94 8.31
CA GLY A 134 -15.54 -9.44 9.65
C GLY A 134 -14.33 -9.62 10.58
N LEU A 135 -13.11 -9.30 10.13
CA LEU A 135 -11.89 -9.35 10.95
C LEU A 135 -11.40 -7.97 11.37
N VAL A 136 -11.99 -6.90 10.86
CA VAL A 136 -11.65 -5.51 11.19
C VAL A 136 -12.92 -4.71 11.52
N PRO A 137 -12.81 -3.59 12.27
CA PRO A 137 -13.91 -2.67 12.49
C PRO A 137 -14.51 -2.16 11.18
N ALA A 138 -15.80 -1.80 11.18
CA ALA A 138 -16.50 -1.34 9.97
C ALA A 138 -15.92 -0.02 9.41
N ASP A 139 -15.27 0.78 10.26
CA ASP A 139 -14.60 2.03 9.92
C ASP A 139 -13.09 1.87 9.66
N CYS A 140 -12.56 0.65 9.74
CA CYS A 140 -11.17 0.35 9.39
C CYS A 140 -10.94 0.48 7.89
N VAL A 141 -9.87 1.19 7.51
CA VAL A 141 -9.45 1.30 6.11
C VAL A 141 -8.54 0.13 5.76
N THR A 142 -8.92 -0.67 4.77
CA THR A 142 -8.13 -1.81 4.31
C THR A 142 -7.33 -1.47 3.06
N LEU A 143 -6.01 -1.67 3.15
CA LEU A 143 -5.04 -1.48 2.08
C LEU A 143 -4.59 -2.86 1.61
N LEU A 144 -5.35 -3.41 0.67
CA LEU A 144 -5.22 -4.81 0.26
C LEU A 144 -4.56 -4.93 -1.11
N GLY A 145 -3.59 -5.82 -1.19
CA GLY A 145 -2.92 -6.24 -2.40
C GLY A 145 -1.64 -5.47 -2.76
N PRO A 146 -1.00 -5.87 -3.88
CA PRO A 146 0.36 -5.45 -4.20
C PRO A 146 0.53 -3.98 -4.56
N ALA A 147 -0.56 -3.25 -4.81
CA ALA A 147 -0.53 -1.79 -4.99
C ALA A 147 -0.03 -1.07 -3.74
N TYR A 148 -0.11 -1.69 -2.56
CA TYR A 148 0.36 -1.15 -1.29
C TYR A 148 1.69 -1.76 -0.83
N ALA A 149 2.38 -2.51 -1.69
CA ALA A 149 3.63 -3.16 -1.34
C ALA A 149 4.71 -2.14 -0.90
N LEU A 150 5.31 -2.41 0.26
CA LEU A 150 6.31 -1.55 0.88
C LEU A 150 7.72 -1.87 0.34
N ILE A 151 7.96 -1.53 -0.93
CA ILE A 151 9.26 -1.70 -1.60
C ILE A 151 10.04 -0.39 -1.67
N ALA A 152 11.37 -0.47 -1.78
CA ALA A 152 12.25 0.69 -1.76
C ALA A 152 12.08 1.61 -3.00
N ASP A 153 12.34 2.90 -2.81
CA ASP A 153 12.19 3.94 -3.85
C ASP A 153 13.00 3.69 -5.12
N ARG A 154 14.12 2.99 -4.98
CA ARG A 154 15.00 2.62 -6.09
C ARG A 154 14.25 1.85 -7.18
N TYR A 155 13.27 1.01 -6.81
CA TYR A 155 12.43 0.28 -7.76
C TYR A 155 11.55 1.21 -8.61
N SER A 156 11.09 2.34 -8.06
CA SER A 156 10.30 3.35 -8.79
C SER A 156 11.13 4.12 -9.83
N SER A 157 12.43 4.26 -9.59
CA SER A 157 13.35 4.86 -10.56
C SER A 157 13.72 3.85 -11.65
N LEU A 158 14.23 2.68 -11.26
CA LEU A 158 14.71 1.65 -12.20
C LEU A 158 13.62 1.12 -13.14
N ARG A 159 12.36 1.03 -12.69
CA ARG A 159 11.26 0.58 -13.57
C ARG A 159 11.08 1.43 -14.83
N LYS A 160 11.53 2.69 -14.81
CA LYS A 160 11.46 3.60 -15.98
C LYS A 160 12.53 3.28 -17.02
N GLU A 161 13.58 2.58 -16.61
CA GLU A 161 14.75 2.23 -17.41
C GLU A 161 14.66 0.78 -17.93
N VAL A 162 13.93 -0.09 -17.22
CA VAL A 162 13.78 -1.51 -17.58
C VAL A 162 12.75 -1.68 -18.69
N THR A 163 13.16 -2.35 -19.77
CA THR A 163 12.25 -2.84 -20.82
C THR A 163 12.51 -4.33 -21.09
N ARG A 164 11.50 -5.17 -20.88
CA ARG A 164 11.54 -6.60 -21.18
C ARG A 164 10.95 -6.86 -22.57
N VAL A 165 11.78 -6.85 -23.60
CA VAL A 165 11.37 -7.17 -24.98
C VAL A 165 11.62 -8.65 -25.24
N GLY A 166 10.80 -9.31 -26.08
CA GLY A 166 10.82 -10.74 -26.42
C GLY A 166 12.17 -11.30 -26.89
N LYS A 167 13.10 -11.40 -25.94
CA LYS A 167 14.46 -11.89 -26.06
C LYS A 167 14.55 -13.26 -25.41
N THR A 168 15.55 -14.02 -25.83
CA THR A 168 16.00 -15.21 -25.11
C THR A 168 16.55 -14.79 -23.76
N ILE A 169 16.18 -15.52 -22.70
CA ILE A 169 16.71 -15.31 -21.35
C ILE A 169 18.22 -15.58 -21.38
N ARG A 170 19.03 -14.58 -21.00
CA ARG A 170 20.50 -14.70 -20.94
C ARG A 170 21.07 -14.32 -19.59
N SER A 171 20.38 -13.49 -18.80
CA SER A 171 20.81 -13.15 -17.44
C SER A 171 19.85 -13.74 -16.40
N ILE A 172 20.41 -14.47 -15.44
CA ILE A 172 19.66 -15.10 -14.34
C ILE A 172 20.12 -14.49 -13.02
N LEU A 173 19.16 -14.20 -12.14
CA LEU A 173 19.43 -13.86 -10.74
C LEU A 173 18.91 -15.00 -9.85
N VAL A 174 19.80 -15.62 -9.07
CA VAL A 174 19.44 -16.64 -8.08
C VAL A 174 19.48 -16.03 -6.68
N TYR A 175 18.35 -16.04 -5.97
CA TYR A 175 18.25 -15.56 -4.60
C TYR A 175 17.04 -16.17 -3.86
N PHE A 176 17.30 -16.93 -2.80
CA PHE A 176 16.25 -17.57 -1.98
C PHE A 176 15.92 -16.83 -0.66
N GLY A 177 16.69 -15.78 -0.33
CA GLY A 177 16.50 -15.02 0.90
C GLY A 177 17.02 -15.73 2.16
N GLY A 178 16.83 -15.11 3.32
CA GLY A 178 17.40 -15.59 4.58
C GLY A 178 16.78 -16.88 5.14
N ALA A 179 15.67 -17.36 4.56
CA ALA A 179 15.07 -18.65 4.91
C ALA A 179 15.68 -19.81 4.10
N ASP A 180 16.63 -19.52 3.21
CA ASP A 180 17.29 -20.54 2.43
C ASP A 180 18.10 -21.48 3.30
N LYS A 181 17.87 -22.77 3.09
CA LYS A 181 18.71 -23.84 3.60
C LYS A 181 19.55 -24.34 2.43
N GLU A 182 19.01 -25.20 1.58
CA GLU A 182 19.80 -25.91 0.57
C GLU A 182 19.47 -25.49 -0.87
N MET A 183 18.51 -24.57 -1.06
CA MET A 183 17.94 -24.33 -2.38
C MET A 183 18.87 -23.56 -3.30
N THR A 184 19.69 -22.64 -2.77
CA THR A 184 20.71 -21.97 -3.60
C THR A 184 21.70 -22.97 -4.17
N LEU A 185 22.18 -23.94 -3.38
CA LEU A 185 23.10 -24.98 -3.84
C LEU A 185 22.46 -25.87 -4.90
N MET A 186 21.28 -26.42 -4.62
CA MET A 186 20.57 -27.26 -5.58
C MET A 186 20.29 -26.53 -6.90
N THR A 187 20.01 -25.23 -6.83
CA THR A 187 19.79 -24.39 -8.02
C THR A 187 21.09 -24.16 -8.81
N ALA A 188 22.21 -23.89 -8.14
CA ALA A 188 23.51 -23.76 -8.80
C ALA A 188 23.91 -25.07 -9.50
N GLU A 189 23.71 -26.23 -8.85
CA GLU A 189 23.91 -27.54 -9.44
C GLU A 189 22.97 -27.83 -10.62
N ALA A 190 21.72 -27.39 -10.53
CA ALA A 190 20.76 -27.56 -11.63
C ALA A 190 21.17 -26.73 -12.85
N LEU A 191 21.59 -25.48 -12.64
CA LEU A 191 22.04 -24.58 -13.69
C LEU A 191 23.31 -25.10 -14.38
N SER A 192 24.26 -25.66 -13.62
CA SER A 192 25.51 -26.21 -14.21
C SER A 192 25.27 -27.41 -15.13
N ARG A 193 24.16 -28.16 -14.92
CA ARG A 193 23.74 -29.27 -15.78
C ARG A 193 23.04 -28.84 -17.08
N LEU A 194 22.73 -27.55 -17.25
CA LEU A 194 22.09 -27.04 -18.47
C LEU A 194 23.16 -26.69 -19.52
N SER A 195 22.85 -26.91 -20.79
CA SER A 195 23.73 -26.55 -21.92
C SER A 195 23.42 -25.17 -22.52
N SER A 196 22.39 -24.48 -22.02
CA SER A 196 21.98 -23.15 -22.49
C SER A 196 23.05 -22.09 -22.24
N ASP A 197 23.13 -21.11 -23.14
CA ASP A 197 24.02 -19.94 -23.01
C ASP A 197 23.34 -18.85 -22.16
N PHE A 198 23.80 -18.72 -20.91
CA PHE A 198 23.35 -17.72 -19.95
C PHE A 198 24.48 -17.33 -19.01
N ALA A 199 24.30 -16.23 -18.28
CA ALA A 199 25.07 -15.84 -17.12
C ALA A 199 24.14 -15.77 -15.90
N ALA A 200 24.50 -16.43 -14.80
CA ALA A 200 23.74 -16.42 -13.56
C ALA A 200 24.54 -15.78 -12.43
N ARG A 201 23.96 -14.75 -11.81
CA ARG A 201 24.45 -14.21 -10.54
C ARG A 201 23.76 -14.95 -9.40
N VAL A 202 24.55 -15.64 -8.58
CA VAL A 202 24.08 -16.40 -7.42
C VAL A 202 24.37 -15.58 -6.18
N ILE A 203 23.35 -15.20 -5.42
CA ILE A 203 23.50 -14.41 -4.20
C ILE A 203 23.31 -15.32 -2.99
N LEU A 204 24.34 -15.40 -2.15
CA LEU A 204 24.31 -16.14 -0.90
C LEU A 204 25.14 -15.43 0.17
N ASP A 205 24.62 -15.37 1.39
CA ASP A 205 25.34 -14.81 2.54
C ASP A 205 26.51 -15.74 2.92
N GLN A 206 27.68 -15.17 3.25
CA GLN A 206 28.84 -15.92 3.74
C GLN A 206 28.56 -16.68 5.03
N ALA A 207 27.58 -16.24 5.83
CA ALA A 207 27.17 -16.92 7.04
C ALA A 207 26.32 -18.18 6.79
N ASN A 208 25.89 -18.43 5.54
CA ASN A 208 25.09 -19.60 5.19
C ASN A 208 25.95 -20.89 5.21
N LEU A 209 25.40 -21.98 5.74
CA LEU A 209 26.12 -23.24 5.95
C LEU A 209 26.57 -23.92 4.64
N GLN A 210 25.92 -23.63 3.51
CA GLN A 210 26.26 -24.16 2.19
C GLN A 210 27.17 -23.25 1.39
N PHE A 211 27.64 -22.12 1.93
CA PHE A 211 28.40 -21.13 1.15
C PHE A 211 29.60 -21.74 0.41
N ASP A 212 30.45 -22.50 1.10
CA ASP A 212 31.64 -23.13 0.52
C ASP A 212 31.29 -24.11 -0.60
N GLN A 213 30.19 -24.86 -0.46
CA GLN A 213 29.73 -25.79 -1.49
C GLN A 213 29.23 -25.05 -2.73
N VAL A 214 28.49 -23.96 -2.54
CA VAL A 214 28.03 -23.10 -3.64
C VAL A 214 29.21 -22.44 -4.35
N GLU A 215 30.24 -22.02 -3.61
CA GLU A 215 31.45 -21.45 -4.18
C GLU A 215 32.16 -22.45 -5.10
N VAL A 216 32.31 -23.71 -4.68
CA VAL A 216 32.90 -24.77 -5.51
C VAL A 216 32.11 -24.99 -6.80
N VAL A 217 30.78 -25.05 -6.73
CA VAL A 217 29.93 -25.24 -7.92
C VAL A 217 30.05 -24.04 -8.86
N CYS A 218 30.03 -22.81 -8.33
CA CYS A 218 30.16 -21.60 -9.15
C CYS A 218 31.55 -21.46 -9.77
N ALA A 219 32.61 -21.83 -9.06
CA ALA A 219 33.98 -21.80 -9.59
C ALA A 219 34.20 -22.80 -10.74
N ALA A 220 33.47 -23.92 -10.75
CA ALA A 220 33.55 -24.94 -11.79
C ALA A 220 32.81 -24.57 -13.08
N ASP A 221 31.85 -23.64 -13.03
CA ASP A 221 31.08 -23.19 -14.18
C ASP A 221 31.16 -21.66 -14.35
N ARG A 222 31.95 -21.23 -15.33
CA ARG A 222 32.17 -19.83 -15.72
C ARG A 222 30.90 -19.03 -16.07
N ARG A 223 29.74 -19.67 -16.22
CA ARG A 223 28.44 -18.99 -16.36
C ARG A 223 27.87 -18.53 -15.02
N LEU A 224 28.32 -19.11 -13.91
CA LEU A 224 27.83 -18.84 -12.57
C LEU A 224 28.79 -17.89 -11.83
N VAL A 225 28.25 -16.84 -11.24
CA VAL A 225 29.03 -15.86 -10.46
C VAL A 225 28.42 -15.77 -9.07
N LEU A 226 29.14 -16.29 -8.07
CA LEU A 226 28.76 -16.14 -6.67
C LEU A 226 29.02 -14.70 -6.21
N SER A 227 28.05 -14.12 -5.52
CA SER A 227 28.11 -12.82 -4.88
C SER A 227 27.65 -12.94 -3.43
N GLY A 228 28.36 -12.27 -2.52
CA GLY A 228 27.92 -12.12 -1.13
C GLY A 228 26.65 -11.27 -1.01
N GLN A 229 26.32 -10.89 0.21
CA GLN A 229 25.16 -10.03 0.48
C GLN A 229 25.28 -8.68 -0.25
N LEU A 230 24.25 -8.33 -1.02
CA LEU A 230 24.15 -7.02 -1.67
C LEU A 230 23.41 -6.00 -0.77
N PRO A 231 23.73 -4.69 -0.88
CA PRO A 231 22.99 -3.64 -0.16
C PRO A 231 21.49 -3.62 -0.50
N ASP A 232 21.17 -3.92 -1.76
CA ASP A 232 19.82 -4.17 -2.28
C ASP A 232 19.88 -5.05 -3.54
N LEU A 233 18.73 -5.61 -3.94
CA LEU A 233 18.61 -6.47 -5.12
C LEU A 233 18.14 -5.72 -6.37
N ALA A 234 17.88 -4.41 -6.29
CA ALA A 234 17.13 -3.70 -7.30
C ALA A 234 17.87 -3.66 -8.65
N GLN A 235 19.17 -3.37 -8.63
CA GLN A 235 19.98 -3.39 -9.86
C GLN A 235 20.13 -4.80 -10.41
N ALA A 236 20.40 -5.78 -9.55
CA ALA A 236 20.54 -7.17 -9.98
C ALA A 236 19.25 -7.69 -10.63
N MET A 237 18.08 -7.30 -10.12
CA MET A 237 16.79 -7.61 -10.72
C MET A 237 16.56 -6.84 -12.03
N ALA A 238 16.98 -5.58 -12.12
CA ALA A 238 16.88 -4.80 -13.36
C ALA A 238 17.71 -5.45 -14.49
N ASP A 239 18.91 -5.92 -14.18
CA ASP A 239 19.85 -6.53 -15.13
C ASP A 239 19.49 -7.98 -15.52
N ALA A 240 18.68 -8.67 -14.71
CA ALA A 240 18.30 -10.06 -14.92
C ALA A 240 17.09 -10.21 -15.85
N ASP A 241 17.07 -11.23 -16.70
CA ASP A 241 15.93 -11.64 -17.53
C ASP A 241 15.03 -12.64 -16.78
N LEU A 242 15.61 -13.45 -15.90
CA LEU A 242 14.90 -14.44 -15.09
C LEU A 242 15.36 -14.41 -13.64
N PHE A 243 14.41 -14.37 -12.72
CA PHE A 243 14.66 -14.61 -11.31
C PHE A 243 14.45 -16.09 -10.96
N VAL A 244 15.33 -16.68 -10.15
CA VAL A 244 15.15 -18.00 -9.55
C VAL A 244 15.26 -17.88 -8.04
N GLY A 245 14.22 -18.28 -7.32
CA GLY A 245 14.21 -18.08 -5.87
C GLY A 245 12.94 -18.48 -5.15
N ALA A 246 12.76 -17.93 -3.95
CA ALA A 246 11.59 -18.18 -3.12
C ALA A 246 10.41 -17.27 -3.47
N SER A 247 9.20 -17.65 -3.02
CA SER A 247 7.99 -16.84 -3.19
C SER A 247 7.68 -16.08 -1.91
N GLY A 248 8.31 -14.92 -1.74
CA GLY A 248 8.16 -14.05 -0.55
C GLY A 248 7.96 -12.58 -0.92
N THR A 249 8.38 -11.67 -0.04
CA THR A 249 8.28 -10.21 -0.26
C THR A 249 9.05 -9.71 -1.48
N THR A 250 10.10 -10.43 -1.89
CA THR A 250 10.86 -10.20 -3.13
C THR A 250 9.99 -10.31 -4.39
N SER A 251 8.83 -10.97 -4.29
CA SER A 251 7.83 -11.01 -5.37
C SER A 251 7.39 -9.60 -5.76
N TRP A 252 7.22 -8.69 -4.81
CA TRP A 252 6.77 -7.33 -5.13
C TRP A 252 7.86 -6.51 -5.83
N GLU A 253 9.09 -6.67 -5.37
CA GLU A 253 10.28 -6.03 -5.94
C GLU A 253 10.49 -6.44 -7.41
N ARG A 254 10.42 -7.74 -7.72
CA ARG A 254 10.58 -8.23 -9.09
C ARG A 254 9.41 -7.82 -9.99
N LEU A 255 8.17 -7.85 -9.48
CA LEU A 255 6.99 -7.49 -10.25
C LEU A 255 7.03 -6.00 -10.62
N ALA A 256 7.56 -5.16 -9.74
CA ALA A 256 7.77 -3.73 -10.01
C ALA A 256 8.72 -3.46 -11.18
N LEU A 257 9.59 -4.42 -11.51
CA LEU A 257 10.53 -4.37 -12.64
C LEU A 257 10.14 -5.32 -13.79
N GLY A 258 8.93 -5.89 -13.75
CA GLY A 258 8.43 -6.77 -14.80
C GLY A 258 9.21 -8.09 -14.94
N LEU A 259 9.92 -8.51 -13.89
CA LEU A 259 10.84 -9.64 -13.94
C LEU A 259 10.08 -10.98 -13.69
N PRO A 260 9.98 -11.87 -14.70
CA PRO A 260 9.44 -13.20 -14.51
C PRO A 260 10.34 -14.03 -13.59
N ALA A 261 9.77 -15.07 -12.98
CA ALA A 261 10.51 -15.92 -12.07
C ALA A 261 10.18 -17.41 -12.22
N ALA A 262 11.16 -18.26 -11.95
CA ALA A 262 10.95 -19.66 -11.61
C ALA A 262 11.11 -19.79 -10.08
N VAL A 263 10.09 -20.27 -9.39
CA VAL A 263 10.07 -20.22 -7.91
C VAL A 263 9.93 -21.59 -7.26
N VAL A 264 10.57 -21.75 -6.11
CA VAL A 264 10.35 -22.87 -5.18
C VAL A 264 9.81 -22.29 -3.88
N THR A 265 8.72 -22.86 -3.36
CA THR A 265 8.16 -22.42 -2.07
C THR A 265 8.95 -23.03 -0.92
N LEU A 266 9.41 -22.18 0.02
CA LEU A 266 10.20 -22.58 1.18
C LEU A 266 9.37 -22.87 2.45
N ALA A 267 8.09 -22.48 2.44
CA ALA A 267 7.18 -22.61 3.57
C ALA A 267 5.72 -22.63 3.08
N ASP A 268 4.82 -23.20 3.89
CA ASP A 268 3.39 -23.36 3.55
C ASP A 268 2.70 -22.02 3.23
N ASN A 269 3.08 -20.95 3.93
CA ASN A 269 2.50 -19.62 3.73
C ASN A 269 2.86 -18.98 2.36
N GLN A 270 3.78 -19.56 1.59
CA GLN A 270 4.17 -19.08 0.27
C GLN A 270 3.34 -19.71 -0.87
N GLU A 271 2.60 -20.79 -0.61
CA GLU A 271 1.90 -21.52 -1.67
C GLU A 271 0.74 -20.74 -2.29
N LEU A 272 -0.10 -20.12 -1.47
CA LEU A 272 -1.28 -19.39 -1.98
C LEU A 272 -0.85 -18.25 -2.90
N LEU A 273 0.21 -17.55 -2.53
CA LEU A 273 0.84 -16.52 -3.36
C LEU A 273 1.37 -17.12 -4.67
N SER A 274 2.11 -18.22 -4.60
CA SER A 274 2.71 -18.87 -5.77
C SER A 274 1.65 -19.35 -6.76
N ARG A 275 0.58 -20.01 -6.28
CA ARG A 275 -0.53 -20.45 -7.13
C ARG A 275 -1.20 -19.28 -7.84
N GLU A 276 -1.43 -18.17 -7.15
CA GLU A 276 -2.09 -17.01 -7.76
C GLU A 276 -1.18 -16.28 -8.76
N LEU A 277 0.12 -16.20 -8.49
CA LEU A 277 1.09 -15.64 -9.43
C LEU A 277 1.27 -16.51 -10.68
N GLU A 278 1.30 -17.83 -10.52
CA GLU A 278 1.38 -18.80 -11.63
C GLU A 278 0.12 -18.74 -12.49
N ARG A 279 -1.07 -18.71 -11.86
CA ARG A 279 -2.36 -18.57 -12.56
C ARG A 279 -2.42 -17.30 -13.42
N ARG A 280 -1.72 -16.23 -13.03
CA ARG A 280 -1.61 -14.97 -13.79
C ARG A 280 -0.49 -14.98 -14.84
N GLY A 281 0.31 -16.05 -14.90
CA GLY A 281 1.45 -16.20 -15.80
C GLY A 281 2.66 -15.34 -15.40
N PHE A 282 2.82 -15.01 -14.11
CA PHE A 282 3.92 -14.17 -13.63
C PHE A 282 5.13 -14.97 -13.14
N ILE A 283 4.94 -16.27 -12.89
CA ILE A 283 5.98 -17.20 -12.47
C ILE A 283 5.75 -18.58 -13.08
N THR A 284 6.79 -19.41 -13.06
CA THR A 284 6.70 -20.87 -13.13
C THR A 284 6.93 -21.42 -11.72
N TRP A 285 5.95 -22.11 -11.13
CA TRP A 285 6.13 -22.74 -9.82
C TRP A 285 6.75 -24.12 -9.99
N LEU A 286 7.97 -24.30 -9.48
CA LEU A 286 8.76 -25.52 -9.66
C LEU A 286 8.46 -26.59 -8.60
N GLY A 287 7.74 -26.22 -7.53
CA GLY A 287 7.36 -27.10 -6.44
C GLY A 287 7.76 -26.56 -5.06
N ARG A 288 7.71 -27.46 -4.07
CA ARG A 288 8.08 -27.19 -2.67
C ARG A 288 9.49 -27.66 -2.37
N SER A 289 10.22 -26.94 -1.51
CA SER A 289 11.58 -27.34 -1.09
C SER A 289 11.63 -28.74 -0.49
N GLU A 290 10.57 -29.18 0.19
CA GLU A 290 10.54 -30.49 0.85
C GLU A 290 10.48 -31.67 -0.13
N THR A 291 10.01 -31.44 -1.36
CA THR A 291 9.69 -32.52 -2.31
C THR A 291 10.37 -32.38 -3.66
N ILE A 292 10.90 -31.19 -3.98
CA ILE A 292 11.57 -30.95 -5.25
C ILE A 292 12.87 -31.75 -5.32
N THR A 293 13.12 -32.36 -6.47
CA THR A 293 14.38 -33.06 -6.75
C THR A 293 15.21 -32.25 -7.73
N LEU A 294 16.52 -32.49 -7.73
CA LEU A 294 17.44 -31.87 -8.68
C LEU A 294 17.03 -32.09 -10.13
N ASP A 295 16.55 -33.29 -10.49
CA ASP A 295 16.08 -33.58 -11.85
C ASP A 295 14.77 -32.86 -12.22
N SER A 296 13.85 -32.70 -11.27
CA SER A 296 12.67 -31.84 -11.50
C SER A 296 13.06 -30.37 -11.65
N LEU A 297 14.03 -29.90 -10.87
CA LEU A 297 14.52 -28.52 -10.92
C LEU A 297 15.22 -28.24 -12.26
N VAL A 298 16.10 -29.14 -12.72
CA VAL A 298 16.75 -29.06 -14.04
C VAL A 298 15.71 -29.01 -15.16
N ARG A 299 14.68 -29.87 -15.13
CA ARG A 299 13.62 -29.86 -16.15
C ARG A 299 12.83 -28.54 -16.14
N GLY A 300 12.46 -28.08 -14.95
CA GLY A 300 11.71 -26.83 -14.78
C GLY A 300 12.51 -25.61 -15.26
N LEU A 301 13.78 -25.48 -14.86
CA LEU A 301 14.66 -24.41 -15.31
C LEU A 301 14.90 -24.46 -16.82
N ARG A 302 15.09 -25.66 -17.40
CA ARG A 302 15.19 -25.80 -18.87
C ARG A 302 13.94 -25.28 -19.57
N GLN A 303 12.76 -25.58 -19.05
CA GLN A 303 11.51 -25.08 -19.61
C GLN A 303 11.38 -23.56 -19.47
N SER A 304 11.73 -23.00 -18.30
CA SER A 304 11.71 -21.55 -18.08
C SER A 304 12.68 -20.82 -19.01
N LEU A 305 13.89 -21.35 -19.24
CA LEU A 305 14.88 -20.75 -20.16
C LEU A 305 14.48 -20.87 -21.64
N ALA A 306 13.68 -21.88 -22.00
CA ALA A 306 13.16 -22.03 -23.35
C ALA A 306 11.97 -21.09 -23.64
N ALA A 307 11.31 -20.58 -22.61
CA ALA A 307 10.20 -19.64 -22.76
C ALA A 307 10.74 -18.23 -23.11
N PRO A 308 10.21 -17.57 -24.15
CA PRO A 308 10.58 -16.19 -24.45
C PRO A 308 10.04 -15.26 -23.35
N LEU A 309 10.75 -14.14 -23.12
CA LEU A 309 10.19 -13.06 -22.31
C LEU A 309 8.89 -12.54 -22.97
N ASP A 310 7.80 -12.47 -22.21
CA ASP A 310 6.53 -11.90 -22.65
C ASP A 310 6.44 -10.43 -22.20
N PRO A 311 6.57 -9.44 -23.11
CA PRO A 311 6.44 -8.03 -22.77
C PRO A 311 5.06 -7.68 -22.19
N ALA A 312 4.00 -8.39 -22.61
CA ALA A 312 2.66 -8.17 -22.09
C ALA A 312 2.55 -8.67 -20.64
N ALA A 313 3.14 -9.84 -20.31
CA ALA A 313 3.24 -10.30 -18.92
C ALA A 313 4.06 -9.32 -18.08
N SER A 314 5.24 -8.90 -18.55
CA SER A 314 6.07 -7.88 -17.87
C SER A 314 5.28 -6.60 -17.59
N GLY A 315 4.54 -6.08 -18.58
CA GLY A 315 3.69 -4.91 -18.41
C GLY A 315 2.59 -5.12 -17.37
N ARG A 316 1.93 -6.29 -17.37
CA ARG A 316 0.93 -6.66 -16.33
C ARG A 316 1.53 -6.74 -14.93
N MET A 317 2.76 -7.26 -14.79
CA MET A 317 3.47 -7.30 -13.50
C MET A 317 3.74 -5.87 -12.98
N MET A 318 4.27 -5.00 -13.84
CA MET A 318 4.59 -3.61 -13.49
C MET A 318 3.34 -2.76 -13.21
N SER A 319 2.21 -3.10 -13.83
CA SER A 319 0.91 -2.49 -13.53
C SER A 319 0.32 -2.98 -12.20
N LEU A 320 0.60 -4.23 -11.82
CA LEU A 320 0.16 -4.79 -10.54
C LEU A 320 0.96 -4.21 -9.36
N VAL A 321 2.25 -3.96 -9.54
CA VAL A 321 3.13 -3.32 -8.55
C VAL A 321 3.77 -2.09 -9.17
N ASP A 322 3.22 -0.92 -8.90
CA ASP A 322 3.68 0.36 -9.45
C ASP A 322 4.82 1.03 -8.65
N ALA A 323 5.26 0.39 -7.56
CA ALA A 323 6.24 0.92 -6.61
C ALA A 323 5.82 2.20 -5.87
N LEU A 324 4.52 2.47 -5.76
CA LEU A 324 3.98 3.62 -5.00
C LEU A 324 3.41 3.22 -3.63
N GLY A 325 3.47 1.95 -3.23
CA GLY A 325 2.83 1.47 -2.01
C GLY A 325 3.27 2.18 -0.73
N ALA A 326 4.57 2.44 -0.55
CA ALA A 326 5.06 3.20 0.59
C ALA A 326 4.57 4.66 0.60
N GLU A 327 4.46 5.28 -0.57
CA GLU A 327 3.91 6.64 -0.73
C GLU A 327 2.43 6.68 -0.38
N ARG A 328 1.66 5.69 -0.85
CA ARG A 328 0.23 5.53 -0.56
C ARG A 328 -0.06 5.37 0.92
N VAL A 329 0.69 4.51 1.60
CA VAL A 329 0.57 4.33 3.05
C VAL A 329 0.95 5.63 3.76
N ALA A 330 2.01 6.32 3.33
CA ALA A 330 2.39 7.60 3.91
C ALA A 330 1.33 8.71 3.68
N ASP A 331 0.64 8.74 2.54
CA ASP A 331 -0.49 9.65 2.28
C ASP A 331 -1.64 9.42 3.25
N ILE A 332 -1.87 8.15 3.63
CA ILE A 332 -2.92 7.76 4.57
C ILE A 332 -2.55 8.11 6.02
N LEU A 333 -1.28 8.01 6.40
CA LEU A 333 -0.83 8.28 7.77
C LEU A 333 -0.59 9.77 8.03
N MET A 334 -0.16 10.52 7.01
CA MET A 334 0.28 11.90 7.15
C MET A 334 -0.79 12.91 6.71
N HIS A 335 -0.53 14.19 6.98
CA HIS A 335 -1.32 15.28 6.41
C HIS A 335 -1.00 15.44 4.91
N VAL A 336 -2.05 15.55 4.09
CA VAL A 336 -1.93 15.89 2.67
C VAL A 336 -2.43 17.32 2.51
N GLY A 337 -1.50 18.25 2.26
CA GLY A 337 -1.82 19.65 1.96
C GLY A 337 -2.41 19.79 0.54
N GLY A 338 -2.95 20.97 0.23
CA GLY A 338 -3.57 21.23 -1.09
C GLY A 338 -2.64 21.00 -2.28
N GLU A 339 -1.34 21.26 -2.15
CA GLU A 339 -0.35 21.02 -3.21
C GLU A 339 -0.09 19.53 -3.52
N GLY A 340 -0.49 18.64 -2.60
CA GLY A 340 -0.41 17.19 -2.75
C GLY A 340 -1.65 16.57 -3.39
N LEU A 341 -2.65 17.38 -3.77
CA LEU A 341 -3.91 16.94 -4.35
C LEU A 341 -3.92 17.15 -5.87
N GLU A 342 -4.58 16.25 -6.56
CA GLU A 342 -4.91 16.30 -7.97
C GLU A 342 -6.41 16.05 -8.16
N LEU A 343 -6.99 16.66 -9.20
CA LEU A 343 -8.38 16.44 -9.59
C LEU A 343 -8.43 15.67 -10.89
N ARG A 344 -9.33 14.70 -10.96
CA ARG A 344 -9.68 14.01 -12.20
C ARG A 344 -11.18 13.80 -12.29
N LEU A 345 -11.67 13.55 -13.51
CA LEU A 345 -13.04 13.08 -13.70
C LEU A 345 -13.21 11.71 -13.01
N ALA A 346 -14.39 11.54 -12.41
CA ALA A 346 -14.81 10.29 -11.81
C ALA A 346 -15.03 9.22 -12.91
N ARG A 347 -14.64 7.98 -12.61
CA ARG A 347 -14.66 6.83 -13.51
C ARG A 347 -15.68 5.80 -13.00
N SER A 348 -16.10 4.88 -13.86
CA SER A 348 -16.97 3.78 -13.46
C SER A 348 -16.39 2.95 -12.30
N SER A 349 -15.07 2.78 -12.27
CA SER A 349 -14.33 2.08 -11.22
C SER A 349 -14.40 2.75 -9.84
N ASP A 350 -14.78 4.03 -9.75
CA ASP A 350 -14.86 4.74 -8.46
C ASP A 350 -16.21 4.52 -7.75
N SER A 351 -17.14 3.78 -8.36
CA SER A 351 -18.49 3.54 -7.82
C SER A 351 -18.45 3.01 -6.38
N ASP A 352 -17.63 2.00 -6.13
CA ASP A 352 -17.63 1.30 -4.84
C ASP A 352 -17.01 2.15 -3.71
N VAL A 353 -15.93 2.88 -4.01
CA VAL A 353 -15.31 3.79 -3.03
C VAL A 353 -16.24 4.94 -2.67
N ILE A 354 -16.94 5.50 -3.67
CA ILE A 354 -17.93 6.56 -3.45
C ILE A 354 -19.13 6.03 -2.66
N LEU A 355 -19.59 4.80 -2.93
CA LEU A 355 -20.66 4.17 -2.14
C LEU A 355 -20.25 3.99 -0.68
N GLY A 356 -19.04 3.47 -0.43
CA GLY A 356 -18.51 3.30 0.91
C GLY A 356 -18.49 4.63 1.67
N TRP A 357 -18.00 5.69 1.05
CA TRP A 357 -18.03 7.03 1.64
C TRP A 357 -19.43 7.59 1.82
N ALA A 358 -20.33 7.35 0.86
CA ALA A 358 -21.70 7.80 0.92
C ALA A 358 -22.39 7.17 2.14
N ASN A 359 -22.24 5.86 2.35
CA ASN A 359 -22.87 5.10 3.43
C ASN A 359 -22.20 5.22 4.81
N ASP A 360 -21.04 5.87 4.90
CA ASP A 360 -20.42 6.18 6.18
C ASP A 360 -21.42 6.87 7.14
N PRO A 361 -21.48 6.48 8.43
CA PRO A 361 -22.49 6.98 9.38
C PRO A 361 -22.48 8.50 9.58
N VAL A 362 -21.32 9.15 9.49
CA VAL A 362 -21.20 10.61 9.61
C VAL A 362 -21.66 11.28 8.31
N THR A 363 -21.35 10.69 7.15
CA THR A 363 -21.90 11.16 5.87
C THR A 363 -23.42 11.08 5.86
N ARG A 364 -24.00 9.92 6.19
CA ARG A 364 -25.46 9.71 6.19
C ARG A 364 -26.18 10.67 7.12
N ARG A 365 -25.65 10.91 8.33
CA ARG A 365 -26.21 11.88 9.28
C ARG A 365 -26.31 13.30 8.70
N ASN A 366 -25.30 13.69 7.93
CA ASN A 366 -25.23 15.02 7.30
C ASN A 366 -25.93 15.07 5.94
N ALA A 367 -26.28 13.94 5.33
CA ALA A 367 -27.02 13.86 4.07
C ALA A 367 -28.51 14.17 4.28
N PHE A 368 -29.18 14.73 3.26
CA PHE A 368 -30.63 15.02 3.31
C PHE A 368 -31.47 13.75 3.47
N ASN A 369 -31.02 12.63 2.91
CA ASN A 369 -31.58 11.31 3.20
C ASN A 369 -30.58 10.47 4.03
N PRO A 370 -30.87 10.20 5.32
CA PRO A 370 -29.97 9.46 6.19
C PRO A 370 -30.02 7.94 6.01
N ARG A 371 -30.92 7.41 5.17
CA ARG A 371 -31.01 5.96 4.94
C ARG A 371 -29.74 5.47 4.21
N PRO A 372 -29.23 4.27 4.57
CA PRO A 372 -28.21 3.60 3.77
C PRO A 372 -28.67 3.41 2.33
N ILE A 373 -27.75 3.57 1.38
CA ILE A 373 -27.96 3.39 -0.05
C ILE A 373 -27.57 1.95 -0.41
N SER A 374 -28.46 1.21 -1.08
CA SER A 374 -28.10 -0.13 -1.56
C SER A 374 -27.14 -0.06 -2.75
N VAL A 375 -26.35 -1.11 -2.95
CA VAL A 375 -25.40 -1.21 -4.09
C VAL A 375 -26.11 -0.98 -5.42
N ARG A 376 -27.29 -1.57 -5.61
CA ARG A 376 -28.06 -1.47 -6.86
C ARG A 376 -28.57 -0.05 -7.11
N GLU A 377 -29.11 0.61 -6.08
CA GLU A 377 -29.57 2.00 -6.19
C GLU A 377 -28.41 2.94 -6.52
N HIS A 378 -27.26 2.75 -5.85
CA HIS A 378 -26.07 3.55 -6.08
C HIS A 378 -25.52 3.38 -7.48
N GLN A 379 -25.36 2.15 -7.97
CA GLN A 379 -24.85 1.89 -9.32
C GLN A 379 -25.71 2.56 -10.40
N ALA A 380 -27.05 2.45 -10.30
CA ALA A 380 -27.96 3.11 -11.23
C ALA A 380 -27.91 4.65 -11.12
N TRP A 381 -27.78 5.20 -9.91
CA TRP A 381 -27.59 6.63 -9.70
C TRP A 381 -26.26 7.11 -10.28
N TYR A 382 -25.16 6.44 -9.97
CA TYR A 382 -23.81 6.82 -10.34
C TYR A 382 -23.62 6.78 -11.86
N GLN A 383 -24.12 5.74 -12.53
CA GLN A 383 -24.08 5.64 -13.99
C GLN A 383 -24.83 6.80 -14.66
N ARG A 384 -26.03 7.16 -14.18
CA ARG A 384 -26.79 8.31 -14.70
C ARG A 384 -26.05 9.63 -14.52
N ARG A 385 -25.34 9.80 -13.40
CA ARG A 385 -24.52 11.00 -13.15
C ARG A 385 -23.31 11.07 -14.07
N LEU A 386 -22.60 9.96 -14.28
CA LEU A 386 -21.45 9.91 -15.19
C LEU A 386 -21.83 10.15 -16.66
N SER A 387 -23.06 9.80 -17.08
CA SER A 387 -23.51 9.98 -18.47
C SER A 387 -24.19 11.32 -18.75
N SER A 388 -24.43 12.16 -17.73
CA SER A 388 -25.18 13.40 -17.90
C SER A 388 -24.25 14.55 -18.34
N PRO A 389 -24.60 15.30 -19.40
CA PRO A 389 -23.82 16.47 -19.81
C PRO A 389 -23.93 17.64 -18.81
N ASP A 390 -24.95 17.62 -17.96
CA ASP A 390 -25.22 18.63 -16.93
C ASP A 390 -24.49 18.33 -15.61
N VAL A 391 -23.64 17.30 -15.57
CA VAL A 391 -22.95 16.86 -14.37
C VAL A 391 -21.45 16.85 -14.59
N VAL A 392 -20.75 17.62 -13.76
CA VAL A 392 -19.30 17.51 -13.60
C VAL A 392 -19.03 16.75 -12.32
N PHE A 393 -18.45 15.55 -12.43
CA PHE A 393 -18.14 14.71 -11.29
C PHE A 393 -16.63 14.54 -11.17
N LEU A 394 -16.03 15.18 -10.17
CA LEU A 394 -14.60 15.17 -9.91
C LEU A 394 -14.28 14.31 -8.69
N LEU A 395 -13.20 13.55 -8.81
CA LEU A 395 -12.53 12.88 -7.70
C LEU A 395 -11.24 13.64 -7.39
N ALA A 396 -11.02 13.90 -6.10
CA ALA A 396 -9.75 14.39 -5.61
C ALA A 396 -8.92 13.22 -5.11
N GLU A 397 -7.67 13.16 -5.54
CA GLU A 397 -6.73 12.13 -5.14
C GLU A 397 -5.36 12.72 -4.79
N THR A 398 -4.57 11.99 -4.03
CA THR A 398 -3.17 12.33 -3.81
C THR A 398 -2.35 12.03 -5.06
N ARG A 399 -1.11 12.56 -5.13
CA ARG A 399 -0.17 12.22 -6.22
C ARG A 399 0.15 10.72 -6.35
N SER A 400 -0.09 9.93 -5.30
CA SER A 400 0.04 8.46 -5.33
C SER A 400 -1.26 7.74 -5.71
N CYS A 401 -2.25 8.50 -6.20
CA CYS A 401 -3.57 8.08 -6.63
C CYS A 401 -4.44 7.52 -5.48
N ILE A 402 -4.27 8.04 -4.26
CA ILE A 402 -5.19 7.72 -3.16
C ILE A 402 -6.39 8.67 -3.22
N PRO A 403 -7.62 8.18 -3.43
CA PRO A 403 -8.80 9.02 -3.48
C PRO A 403 -9.10 9.58 -2.08
N VAL A 404 -9.20 10.91 -1.97
CA VAL A 404 -9.41 11.62 -0.68
C VAL A 404 -10.79 12.25 -0.56
N GLY A 405 -11.53 12.37 -1.67
CA GLY A 405 -12.88 12.92 -1.68
C GLY A 405 -13.43 13.12 -3.08
N GLN A 406 -14.62 13.69 -3.15
CA GLN A 406 -15.30 14.03 -4.39
C GLN A 406 -15.88 15.45 -4.35
N VAL A 407 -16.02 16.04 -5.52
CA VAL A 407 -16.80 17.26 -5.76
C VAL A 407 -17.66 17.03 -7.00
N ARG A 408 -18.96 17.28 -6.89
CA ARG A 408 -19.92 17.17 -7.97
C ARG A 408 -20.60 18.51 -8.18
N PHE A 409 -20.65 18.97 -9.42
CA PHE A 409 -21.45 20.10 -9.84
C PHE A 409 -22.60 19.61 -10.72
N GLU A 410 -23.82 20.05 -10.46
CA GLU A 410 -25.00 19.77 -11.28
C GLU A 410 -25.57 21.10 -11.82
N ARG A 411 -25.70 21.21 -13.15
CA ARG A 411 -26.26 22.39 -13.81
C ARG A 411 -27.77 22.42 -13.60
N GLN A 412 -28.26 23.57 -13.16
CA GLN A 412 -29.66 23.84 -12.89
C GLN A 412 -30.35 24.46 -14.12
N PRO A 413 -31.70 24.45 -14.19
CA PRO A 413 -32.43 25.04 -15.31
C PRO A 413 -32.12 26.53 -15.55
N ASP A 414 -31.84 27.28 -14.48
CA ASP A 414 -31.43 28.70 -14.51
C ASP A 414 -29.96 28.90 -14.91
N GLN A 415 -29.29 27.84 -15.36
CA GLN A 415 -27.87 27.79 -15.67
C GLN A 415 -26.96 28.02 -14.46
N SER A 416 -27.45 27.97 -13.21
CA SER A 416 -26.54 27.94 -12.05
C SER A 416 -25.97 26.53 -11.83
N TRP A 417 -24.88 26.44 -11.07
CA TRP A 417 -24.31 25.15 -10.66
C TRP A 417 -24.58 24.88 -9.20
N GLU A 418 -25.16 23.73 -8.88
CA GLU A 418 -25.23 23.23 -7.51
C GLU A 418 -24.01 22.37 -7.20
N VAL A 419 -23.27 22.69 -6.13
CA VAL A 419 -22.12 21.92 -5.66
C VAL A 419 -22.47 20.99 -4.50
N SER A 420 -22.04 19.75 -4.62
CA SER A 420 -22.05 18.75 -3.56
C SER A 420 -20.65 18.15 -3.41
N TYR A 421 -20.12 18.08 -2.20
CA TYR A 421 -18.81 17.51 -1.96
C TYR A 421 -18.79 16.58 -0.75
N LEU A 422 -17.79 15.70 -0.73
CA LEU A 422 -17.56 14.77 0.36
C LEU A 422 -16.06 14.57 0.54
N VAL A 423 -15.59 14.57 1.78
CA VAL A 423 -14.24 14.12 2.14
C VAL A 423 -14.33 12.69 2.69
N ALA A 424 -13.47 11.82 2.17
CA ALA A 424 -13.35 10.44 2.59
C ALA A 424 -13.18 10.34 4.12
N PRO A 425 -13.82 9.39 4.81
CA PRO A 425 -13.83 9.31 6.28
C PRO A 425 -12.44 9.44 6.93
N LEU A 426 -11.45 8.74 6.38
CA LEU A 426 -10.06 8.72 6.87
C LEU A 426 -9.34 10.07 6.80
N PHE A 427 -9.76 10.94 5.89
CA PHE A 427 -9.14 12.23 5.59
C PHE A 427 -9.88 13.42 6.24
N ARG A 428 -10.97 13.16 6.97
CA ARG A 428 -11.70 14.20 7.71
C ARG A 428 -10.85 14.77 8.84
N GLY A 429 -11.08 16.05 9.16
CA GLY A 429 -10.31 16.77 10.17
C GLY A 429 -8.88 17.12 9.74
N ARG A 430 -8.42 16.69 8.55
CA ARG A 430 -7.07 16.95 8.03
C ARG A 430 -7.00 18.18 7.12
N GLN A 431 -7.96 19.09 7.20
CA GLN A 431 -8.02 20.34 6.43
C GLN A 431 -8.01 20.18 4.89
N ILE A 432 -8.42 19.01 4.37
CA ILE A 432 -8.46 18.70 2.92
C ILE A 432 -9.67 19.30 2.20
N ALA A 433 -10.80 19.48 2.91
CA ALA A 433 -12.06 19.91 2.28
C ALA A 433 -11.96 21.24 1.52
N ARG A 434 -11.31 22.25 2.14
CA ARG A 434 -11.18 23.59 1.58
C ARG A 434 -10.31 23.61 0.30
N PRO A 435 -9.05 23.12 0.31
CA PRO A 435 -8.25 23.09 -0.91
C PRO A 435 -8.88 22.24 -2.01
N MET A 436 -9.48 21.10 -1.66
CA MET A 436 -10.18 20.24 -2.62
C MET A 436 -11.32 20.97 -3.33
N LEU A 437 -12.20 21.63 -2.58
CA LEU A 437 -13.36 22.33 -3.14
C LEU A 437 -12.92 23.59 -3.92
N ASP A 438 -11.92 24.32 -3.44
CA ASP A 438 -11.33 25.46 -4.16
C ASP A 438 -10.76 25.04 -5.51
N MET A 439 -9.96 23.97 -5.56
CA MET A 439 -9.44 23.42 -6.82
C MET A 439 -10.57 23.04 -7.78
N ALA A 440 -11.65 22.45 -7.28
CA ALA A 440 -12.79 22.03 -8.10
C ALA A 440 -13.58 23.23 -8.64
N ILE A 441 -13.75 24.29 -7.85
CA ILE A 441 -14.35 25.55 -8.30
C ILE A 441 -13.49 26.20 -9.38
N ARG A 442 -12.16 26.22 -9.21
CA ARG A 442 -11.24 26.74 -10.25
C ARG A 442 -11.27 25.90 -11.52
N TRP A 443 -11.38 24.58 -11.39
CA TRP A 443 -11.56 23.67 -12.53
C TRP A 443 -12.80 24.04 -13.32
N LEU A 444 -13.94 24.22 -12.64
CA LEU A 444 -15.21 24.62 -13.27
C LEU A 444 -15.13 26.01 -13.95
N ARG A 445 -14.44 26.98 -13.32
CA ARG A 445 -14.24 28.34 -13.86
C ARG A 445 -13.44 28.42 -15.16
N SER A 446 -12.80 27.34 -15.59
CA SER A 446 -12.17 27.29 -16.90
C SER A 446 -13.18 27.29 -18.07
N ASP A 447 -14.48 27.11 -17.77
CA ASP A 447 -15.60 27.27 -18.70
C ASP A 447 -16.04 28.76 -18.79
N PRO A 448 -16.08 29.37 -19.99
CA PRO A 448 -16.40 30.79 -20.19
C PRO A 448 -17.87 31.18 -19.89
N ALA A 449 -18.78 30.22 -19.66
CA ALA A 449 -20.14 30.49 -19.22
C ALA A 449 -20.16 30.89 -17.73
N ARG A 450 -20.19 32.21 -17.48
CA ARG A 450 -20.08 32.80 -16.13
C ARG A 450 -21.36 32.61 -15.33
N GLU A 451 -21.38 31.58 -14.47
CA GLU A 451 -22.58 31.17 -13.73
C GLU A 451 -22.42 31.30 -12.20
N LEU A 452 -23.50 31.21 -11.45
CA LEU A 452 -23.53 31.24 -9.98
C LEU A 452 -23.28 29.82 -9.44
N ILE A 453 -22.47 29.64 -8.38
CA ILE A 453 -22.37 28.35 -7.68
C ILE A 453 -23.17 28.43 -6.38
N SER A 454 -24.11 27.50 -6.20
CA SER A 454 -24.87 27.33 -4.96
C SER A 454 -24.55 25.99 -4.30
N GLY A 455 -24.75 25.88 -2.99
CA GLY A 455 -24.65 24.61 -2.27
C GLY A 455 -25.50 24.63 -1.01
N TYR A 456 -26.02 23.46 -0.62
CA TYR A 456 -26.94 23.34 0.52
C TYR A 456 -26.27 22.64 1.69
N VAL A 457 -26.33 23.25 2.87
CA VAL A 457 -25.69 22.72 4.08
C VAL A 457 -26.69 22.68 5.23
N LYS A 458 -26.79 21.53 5.92
CA LYS A 458 -27.60 21.44 7.14
C LYS A 458 -27.01 22.34 8.24
N PRO A 459 -27.82 23.02 9.07
CA PRO A 459 -27.36 23.87 10.16
C PRO A 459 -26.44 23.17 11.17
N ILE A 460 -26.64 21.85 11.36
CA ILE A 460 -25.82 21.03 12.27
C ILE A 460 -24.41 20.76 11.73
N ASN A 461 -24.19 20.89 10.41
CA ASN A 461 -22.92 20.56 9.78
C ASN A 461 -21.95 21.75 9.81
N ARG A 462 -21.49 22.07 11.02
CA ARG A 462 -20.55 23.18 11.29
C ARG A 462 -19.25 23.07 10.48
N ALA A 463 -18.81 21.86 10.15
CA ALA A 463 -17.61 21.65 9.36
C ALA A 463 -17.78 22.15 7.92
N SER A 464 -18.88 21.80 7.26
CA SER A 464 -19.16 22.29 5.91
C SER A 464 -19.45 23.78 5.88
N ILE A 465 -20.18 24.32 6.85
CA ILE A 465 -20.41 25.77 6.98
C ILE A 465 -19.09 26.54 6.92
N LYS A 466 -18.12 26.16 7.77
CA LYS A 466 -16.79 26.79 7.80
C LYS A 466 -16.02 26.68 6.48
N VAL A 467 -16.22 25.58 5.74
CA VAL A 467 -15.57 25.40 4.43
C VAL A 467 -16.19 26.34 3.39
N PHE A 468 -17.52 26.40 3.29
CA PHE A 468 -18.23 27.31 2.39
C PHE A 468 -17.89 28.77 2.69
N GLU A 469 -18.03 29.21 3.94
CA GLU A 469 -17.70 30.58 4.37
C GLU A 469 -16.21 30.91 4.12
N GLY A 470 -15.31 29.96 4.42
CA GLY A 470 -13.88 30.11 4.15
C GLY A 470 -13.52 30.20 2.67
N LEU A 471 -14.41 29.80 1.76
CA LEU A 471 -14.24 29.94 0.30
C LEU A 471 -15.00 31.15 -0.25
N GLY A 472 -15.57 31.99 0.61
CA GLY A 472 -16.26 33.22 0.24
C GLY A 472 -17.72 33.02 -0.17
N PHE A 473 -18.30 31.84 0.03
CA PHE A 473 -19.74 31.69 -0.14
C PHE A 473 -20.49 32.48 0.93
N GLN A 474 -21.58 33.11 0.54
CA GLN A 474 -22.46 33.86 1.42
C GLN A 474 -23.77 33.11 1.64
N PRO A 475 -24.33 33.08 2.85
CA PRO A 475 -25.64 32.50 3.10
C PRO A 475 -26.72 33.33 2.39
N SER A 476 -27.62 32.66 1.67
CA SER A 476 -28.81 33.27 1.06
C SER A 476 -30.00 33.17 2.01
N ALA A 477 -30.91 34.15 1.93
CA ALA A 477 -32.16 34.16 2.70
C ALA A 477 -33.15 33.07 2.22
N GLN A 478 -32.93 32.48 1.05
CA GLN A 478 -33.72 31.36 0.56
C GLN A 478 -33.34 30.07 1.30
N GLN A 479 -34.26 29.56 2.12
CA GLN A 479 -34.24 28.19 2.59
C GLN A 479 -34.98 27.33 1.56
N ASP A 480 -34.29 26.38 0.95
CA ASP A 480 -34.90 25.35 0.13
C ASP A 480 -34.33 23.99 0.53
N HIS A 481 -35.19 22.97 0.53
CA HIS A 481 -35.03 21.69 1.21
C HIS A 481 -34.95 21.78 2.75
N SER A 482 -36.01 21.37 3.44
CA SER A 482 -36.01 20.88 4.84
C SER A 482 -34.90 21.45 5.74
N GLU A 483 -35.01 22.74 6.09
CA GLU A 483 -34.13 23.45 7.03
C GLU A 483 -32.65 23.65 6.59
N ALA A 484 -32.31 23.45 5.32
CA ALA A 484 -30.95 23.67 4.83
C ALA A 484 -30.64 25.17 4.60
N ILE A 485 -29.39 25.56 4.85
CA ILE A 485 -28.87 26.88 4.52
C ILE A 485 -28.29 26.81 3.11
N ARG A 486 -28.81 27.64 2.20
CA ARG A 486 -28.27 27.83 0.85
C ARG A 486 -27.08 28.79 0.93
N TYR A 487 -25.94 28.35 0.41
CA TYR A 487 -24.71 29.14 0.29
C TYR A 487 -24.45 29.45 -1.18
N GLU A 488 -24.09 30.69 -1.49
CA GLU A 488 -23.90 31.17 -2.86
C GLU A 488 -22.53 31.83 -3.03
N LEU A 489 -21.84 31.47 -4.11
CA LEU A 489 -20.60 32.08 -4.54
C LEU A 489 -20.81 32.68 -5.94
N PRO A 490 -20.96 34.02 -6.04
CA PRO A 490 -20.98 34.68 -7.33
C PRO A 490 -19.60 34.54 -7.98
N LEU A 491 -19.52 34.00 -9.20
CA LEU A 491 -18.26 33.85 -9.93
C LEU A 491 -17.79 35.16 -10.61
N ARG A 492 -18.16 36.35 -10.10
CA ARG A 492 -17.77 37.64 -10.71
C ARG A 492 -16.30 37.98 -10.50
N GLY A 493 -15.67 38.42 -11.58
CA GLY A 493 -14.27 38.80 -11.68
C GLY A 493 -13.87 39.96 -10.77
N GLY A 494 -12.66 39.83 -10.21
CA GLY A 494 -11.89 40.98 -9.76
C GLY A 494 -11.65 41.91 -10.94
N SER A 495 -11.86 43.20 -10.68
CA SER A 495 -11.34 44.31 -11.48
C SER A 495 -9.82 44.24 -11.51
#